data_AF-A0A349PVS2-F1
#
_entry.id   AF-A0A349PVS2-F1
#
_cell.length_a   1.000
_cell.length_b   1.000
_cell.length_c   1.000
_cell.angle_alpha   90.00
_cell.angle_beta   90.00
_cell.angle_gamma   90.00
#
_symmetry.space_group_name_H-M   'P 1'
#
loop_
_entity.id
_entity.type
_entity.pdbx_description
1 polymer ?
#
loop_
_entity_poly.entity_id
_entity_poly.type
_entity_poly.pdbx_seq_one_letter_code
_entity_poly.pdbx_strand_id
1 'polypeptide(L)'
;HIAIGNGTASRETEQMAVELIRQVNEGSAHVSYMIVSEAGASVYSASKLAAEEFPQYDVNLRSAVSIARRLQDPLAELVKIDPKAIGVGQYQHDMPQKQLDEALNGVVEDCVNAVGVDINTASPSLLQRVAGLNGTTAKNVVSYREENGAFTSRAQIKKVPKLGPKAFQQCAGFLRVPESRSVLDNTAVHPESYEAAKALLALSGHTLADVKEGKLSDLPARIKTYGEEKAAAEIGVGLPTLRDIMSELLKPGRDVRDELPKPILRTDVLEMKDLKPGMVLTGTVRNVIDFGVFVDIG
;
A
#
# COMPACT_ATOMS: atom_id res chain seq x y z
N HIS A 1 10.15 -6.42 15.74
CA HIS A 1 10.29 -4.94 15.78
C HIS A 1 9.34 -4.35 16.81
N ILE A 2 9.66 -3.18 17.35
CA ILE A 2 8.81 -2.41 18.27
C ILE A 2 8.35 -1.14 17.53
N ALA A 3 7.04 -0.89 17.48
CA ALA A 3 6.51 0.38 16.97
C ALA A 3 6.31 1.33 18.16
N ILE A 4 6.93 2.50 18.12
CA ILE A 4 6.81 3.52 19.15
C ILE A 4 6.13 4.72 18.52
N GLY A 5 5.04 5.18 19.11
CA GLY A 5 4.36 6.37 18.65
C GLY A 5 5.19 7.64 18.88
N ASN A 6 5.04 8.64 18.01
CA ASN A 6 5.75 9.92 18.07
C ASN A 6 5.03 11.00 18.90
N GLY A 7 4.15 10.61 19.81
CA GLY A 7 3.38 11.49 20.68
C GLY A 7 4.10 11.88 21.97
N THR A 8 3.31 12.20 22.99
CA THR A 8 3.81 12.59 24.31
C THR A 8 4.61 11.46 24.95
N ALA A 9 5.73 11.81 25.58
CA ALA A 9 6.65 10.87 26.24
C ALA A 9 7.26 9.79 25.30
N SER A 10 7.27 10.05 23.99
CA SER A 10 7.84 9.14 22.99
C SER A 10 9.35 8.93 23.18
N ARG A 11 10.09 9.97 23.59
CA ARG A 11 11.54 9.90 23.86
C ARG A 11 11.86 9.05 25.08
N GLU A 12 11.10 9.20 26.16
CA GLU A 12 11.23 8.40 27.38
C GLU A 12 10.90 6.93 27.08
N THR A 13 9.89 6.69 26.24
CA THR A 13 9.53 5.36 25.77
C THR A 13 10.61 4.76 24.87
N GLU A 14 11.24 5.56 24.01
CA GLU A 14 12.37 5.18 23.17
C GLU A 14 13.57 4.76 24.01
N GLN A 15 13.92 5.54 25.04
CA GLN A 15 15.01 5.19 25.97
C GLN A 15 14.77 3.85 26.68
N MET A 16 13.56 3.64 27.18
CA MET A 16 13.16 2.35 27.77
C MET A 16 13.27 1.20 26.75
N ALA A 17 12.80 1.42 25.52
CA ALA A 17 12.82 0.40 24.48
C ALA A 17 14.26 0.03 24.08
N VAL A 18 15.18 0.99 24.03
CA VAL A 18 16.60 0.74 23.73
C VAL A 18 17.27 -0.07 24.85
N GLU A 19 17.01 0.25 26.12
CA GLU A 19 17.51 -0.54 27.24
C GLU A 19 17.02 -2.00 27.15
N LEU A 20 15.73 -2.20 26.88
CA LEU A 20 15.15 -3.53 26.66
C LEU A 20 15.79 -4.23 25.45
N ILE A 21 15.93 -3.54 24.32
CA ILE A 21 16.52 -4.08 23.08
C ILE A 21 17.95 -4.56 23.34
N ARG A 22 18.75 -3.80 24.09
CA ARG A 22 20.11 -4.17 24.45
C ARG A 22 20.13 -5.47 25.26
N GLN A 23 19.31 -5.56 26.31
CA GLN A 23 19.21 -6.75 27.16
C GLN A 23 18.78 -8.00 26.39
N VAL A 24 17.77 -7.90 25.52
CA VAL A 24 17.26 -9.08 24.79
C VAL A 24 18.16 -9.48 23.63
N ASN A 25 18.85 -8.54 22.98
CA ASN A 25 19.74 -8.85 21.87
C ASN A 25 21.06 -9.48 22.33
N GLU A 26 21.45 -9.32 23.61
CA GLU A 26 22.52 -10.13 24.23
C GLU A 26 22.19 -11.64 24.19
N GLY A 27 20.90 -12.00 24.22
CA GLY A 27 20.39 -13.38 24.17
C GLY A 27 20.17 -13.96 22.77
N SER A 28 20.76 -13.37 21.72
CA SER A 28 20.54 -13.71 20.29
C SER A 28 19.20 -13.26 19.69
N ALA A 29 18.47 -12.36 20.35
CA ALA A 29 17.35 -11.69 19.69
C ALA A 29 17.87 -10.63 18.68
N HIS A 30 17.03 -10.32 17.69
CA HIS A 30 17.29 -9.24 16.72
C HIS A 30 16.13 -8.24 16.73
N VAL A 31 15.93 -7.61 17.89
CA VAL A 31 14.90 -6.59 18.08
C VAL A 31 15.44 -5.22 17.68
N SER A 32 14.61 -4.48 16.97
CA SER A 32 14.80 -3.07 16.64
C SER A 32 13.47 -2.34 16.80
N TYR A 33 13.50 -1.02 16.92
CA TYR A 33 12.32 -0.18 17.00
C TYR A 33 12.21 0.77 15.81
N MET A 34 11.02 1.32 15.61
CA MET A 34 10.76 2.41 14.68
C MET A 34 9.82 3.42 15.35
N ILE A 35 10.11 4.70 15.16
CA ILE A 35 9.17 5.77 15.48
C ILE A 35 8.10 5.83 14.39
N VAL A 36 6.84 5.71 14.78
CA VAL A 36 5.66 5.68 13.90
C VAL A 36 4.80 6.90 14.19
N SER A 37 4.23 7.50 13.15
CA SER A 37 3.27 8.59 13.32
C SER A 37 2.03 8.09 14.06
N GLU A 38 1.64 8.76 15.15
CA GLU A 38 0.38 8.54 15.88
C GLU A 38 -0.78 9.35 15.32
N ALA A 39 -0.56 10.09 14.23
CA ALA A 39 -1.55 11.02 13.72
C ALA A 39 -2.85 10.28 13.33
N GLY A 40 -3.97 10.71 13.88
CA GLY A 40 -5.26 10.05 13.74
C GLY A 40 -5.44 8.74 14.52
N ALA A 41 -4.46 8.24 15.28
CA ALA A 41 -4.57 6.98 16.04
C ALA A 41 -5.65 7.08 17.14
N SER A 42 -5.73 8.23 17.81
CA SER A 42 -6.79 8.52 18.78
C SER A 42 -8.18 8.53 18.11
N VAL A 43 -8.30 9.13 16.92
CA VAL A 43 -9.55 9.15 16.14
C VAL A 43 -9.97 7.75 15.71
N TYR A 44 -9.02 6.93 15.25
CA TYR A 44 -9.29 5.51 14.97
C TYR A 44 -9.78 4.79 16.22
N SER A 45 -9.04 4.88 17.34
CA SER A 45 -9.33 4.11 18.56
C SER A 45 -10.70 4.38 19.18
N ALA A 46 -11.21 5.60 19.02
CA ALA A 46 -12.55 6.03 19.44
C ALA A 46 -13.64 5.80 18.37
N SER A 47 -13.28 5.32 17.19
CA SER A 47 -14.22 5.09 16.10
C SER A 47 -15.10 3.86 16.32
N LYS A 48 -16.26 3.83 15.67
CA LYS A 48 -17.13 2.64 15.62
C LYS A 48 -16.40 1.44 15.01
N LEU A 49 -15.59 1.67 13.97
CA LEU A 49 -14.80 0.63 13.32
C LEU A 49 -13.84 -0.05 14.29
N ALA A 50 -13.09 0.71 15.09
CA ALA A 50 -12.17 0.12 16.07
C ALA A 50 -12.91 -0.62 17.20
N ALA A 51 -14.11 -0.14 17.58
CA ALA A 51 -14.96 -0.84 18.54
C ALA A 51 -15.52 -2.16 17.98
N GLU A 52 -15.79 -2.23 16.68
CA GLU A 52 -16.19 -3.46 15.99
C GLU A 52 -15.00 -4.43 15.80
N GLU A 53 -13.81 -3.92 15.43
CA GLU A 53 -12.60 -4.75 15.29
C GLU A 53 -12.11 -5.30 16.64
N PHE A 54 -12.25 -4.53 17.72
CA PHE A 54 -11.71 -4.85 19.05
C PHE A 54 -12.67 -4.47 20.20
N PRO A 55 -13.83 -5.14 20.31
CA PRO A 55 -14.81 -4.86 21.36
C PRO A 55 -14.26 -5.07 22.78
N GLN A 56 -13.29 -5.98 22.93
CA GLN A 56 -12.67 -6.36 24.20
C GLN A 56 -11.56 -5.40 24.68
N TYR A 57 -11.08 -4.51 23.82
CA TYR A 57 -10.03 -3.55 24.16
C TYR A 57 -10.59 -2.18 24.46
N ASP A 58 -9.97 -1.48 25.41
CA ASP A 58 -10.24 -0.06 25.61
C ASP A 58 -9.62 0.81 24.51
N VAL A 59 -9.89 2.10 24.56
CA VAL A 59 -9.42 3.08 23.58
C VAL A 59 -7.89 3.13 23.53
N ASN A 60 -7.20 2.99 24.65
CA ASN A 60 -5.73 3.06 24.70
C ASN A 60 -5.09 1.86 24.01
N LEU A 61 -5.58 0.65 24.29
CA LEU A 61 -5.11 -0.58 23.66
C LEU A 61 -5.41 -0.59 22.15
N ARG A 62 -6.57 -0.09 21.72
CA ARG A 62 -6.89 0.08 20.29
C ARG A 62 -5.92 1.02 19.59
N SER A 63 -5.52 2.11 20.24
CA SER A 63 -4.52 3.04 19.71
C SER A 63 -3.17 2.34 19.53
N ALA A 64 -2.71 1.58 20.54
CA ALA A 64 -1.47 0.81 20.46
C ALA A 64 -1.48 -0.22 19.31
N VAL A 65 -2.62 -0.90 19.08
CA VAL A 65 -2.80 -1.80 17.94
C VAL A 65 -2.64 -1.06 16.61
N SER A 66 -3.22 0.15 16.48
CA SER A 66 -3.08 0.95 15.25
C SER A 66 -1.63 1.35 15.00
N ILE A 67 -0.89 1.78 16.03
CA ILE A 67 0.53 2.12 15.92
C ILE A 67 1.35 0.91 15.44
N ALA A 68 1.10 -0.27 15.99
CA ALA A 68 1.77 -1.49 15.57
C ALA A 68 1.46 -1.89 14.12
N ARG A 69 0.19 -1.78 13.70
CA ARG A 69 -0.24 -2.12 12.32
C ARG A 69 0.31 -1.15 11.28
N ARG A 70 0.47 0.14 11.61
CA ARG A 70 1.10 1.13 10.73
C ARG A 70 2.56 0.79 10.40
N LEU A 71 3.28 0.15 11.32
CA LEU A 71 4.63 -0.35 11.03
C LEU A 71 4.61 -1.48 9.99
N GLN A 72 3.58 -2.32 10.00
CA GLN A 72 3.44 -3.46 9.10
C GLN A 72 3.01 -3.01 7.70
N ASP A 73 1.94 -2.23 7.62
CA ASP A 73 1.45 -1.64 6.38
C ASP A 73 0.76 -0.29 6.68
N PRO A 74 1.45 0.84 6.47
CA PRO A 74 0.87 2.16 6.70
C PRO A 74 -0.39 2.40 5.90
N LEU A 75 -0.45 1.93 4.65
CA LEU A 75 -1.59 2.17 3.76
C LEU A 75 -2.83 1.44 4.29
N ALA A 76 -2.71 0.15 4.59
CA ALA A 76 -3.83 -0.68 5.05
C ALA A 76 -4.43 -0.22 6.40
N GLU A 77 -3.63 0.45 7.24
CA GLU A 77 -4.08 0.96 8.53
C GLU A 77 -4.58 2.42 8.45
N LEU A 78 -3.91 3.32 7.71
CA LEU A 78 -4.32 4.73 7.60
C LEU A 78 -5.64 4.92 6.83
N VAL A 79 -5.97 4.03 5.88
CA VAL A 79 -7.26 4.08 5.15
C VAL A 79 -8.49 3.89 6.04
N LYS A 80 -8.31 3.38 7.26
CA LYS A 80 -9.37 3.19 8.27
C LYS A 80 -9.77 4.49 8.97
N ILE A 81 -9.02 5.56 8.74
CA ILE A 81 -9.17 6.85 9.41
C ILE A 81 -9.78 7.84 8.42
N ASP A 82 -10.58 8.79 8.92
CA ASP A 82 -10.94 9.95 8.11
C ASP A 82 -9.65 10.67 7.67
N PRO A 83 -9.40 10.88 6.37
CA PRO A 83 -8.16 11.50 5.91
C PRO A 83 -7.89 12.87 6.55
N LYS A 84 -8.93 13.65 6.89
CA LYS A 84 -8.78 14.95 7.59
C LYS A 84 -8.27 14.78 9.02
N ALA A 85 -8.52 13.64 9.64
CA ALA A 85 -8.08 13.33 11.00
C ALA A 85 -6.61 12.84 11.07
N ILE A 86 -5.97 12.58 9.93
CA ILE A 86 -4.54 12.26 9.89
C ILE A 86 -3.69 13.49 10.20
N GLY A 87 -4.22 14.71 10.09
CA GLY A 87 -3.49 15.92 10.49
C GLY A 87 -2.38 16.29 9.52
N VAL A 88 -2.77 16.72 8.31
CA VAL A 88 -1.85 16.92 7.17
C VAL A 88 -1.28 18.34 7.08
N GLY A 89 -1.69 19.25 7.96
CA GLY A 89 -1.18 20.62 7.95
C GLY A 89 -1.63 21.42 9.16
N GLN A 90 -0.83 22.44 9.52
CA GLN A 90 -1.02 23.27 10.70
C GLN A 90 -2.39 23.99 10.72
N TYR A 91 -2.81 24.52 9.58
CA TYR A 91 -4.03 25.31 9.42
C TYR A 91 -5.15 24.55 8.70
N GLN A 92 -5.15 23.22 8.75
CA GLN A 92 -6.13 22.39 8.03
C GLN A 92 -7.59 22.69 8.43
N HIS A 93 -7.82 23.17 9.65
CA HIS A 93 -9.14 23.53 10.17
C HIS A 93 -9.64 24.86 9.60
N ASP A 94 -8.74 25.72 9.13
CA ASP A 94 -9.06 27.03 8.55
C ASP A 94 -9.37 26.94 7.05
N MET A 95 -9.15 25.77 6.44
CA MET A 95 -9.40 25.54 5.02
C MET A 95 -10.88 25.26 4.71
N PRO A 96 -11.35 25.51 3.47
CA PRO A 96 -12.67 25.08 3.02
C PRO A 96 -12.84 23.56 3.16
N GLN A 97 -13.59 23.13 4.18
CA GLN A 97 -13.62 21.72 4.60
C GLN A 97 -14.08 20.75 3.53
N LYS A 98 -14.98 21.17 2.64
CA LYS A 98 -15.44 20.34 1.51
C LYS A 98 -14.32 20.08 0.50
N GLN A 99 -13.57 21.12 0.12
CA GLN A 99 -12.48 20.99 -0.85
C GLN A 99 -11.31 20.19 -0.25
N LEU A 100 -11.04 20.39 1.05
CA LEU A 100 -10.06 19.58 1.77
C LEU A 100 -10.46 18.10 1.78
N ASP A 101 -11.72 17.80 2.07
CA ASP A 101 -12.24 16.43 2.07
C ASP A 101 -12.09 15.76 0.68
N GLU A 102 -12.49 16.46 -0.38
CA GLU A 102 -12.36 15.98 -1.76
C GLU A 102 -10.89 15.71 -2.14
N ALA A 103 -10.00 16.66 -1.83
CA ALA A 103 -8.57 16.53 -2.14
C ALA A 103 -7.92 15.36 -1.40
N LEU A 104 -8.18 15.21 -0.09
CA LEU A 104 -7.58 14.14 0.70
C LEU A 104 -8.14 12.76 0.33
N ASN A 105 -9.45 12.67 0.05
CA ASN A 105 -10.02 11.41 -0.45
C ASN A 105 -9.44 11.03 -1.81
N GLY A 106 -9.18 12.00 -2.70
CA GLY A 106 -8.51 11.77 -3.98
C GLY A 106 -7.10 11.21 -3.81
N VAL A 107 -6.29 11.79 -2.91
CA VAL A 107 -4.94 11.26 -2.60
C VAL A 107 -5.00 9.83 -2.06
N VAL A 108 -5.97 9.53 -1.19
CA VAL A 108 -6.14 8.17 -0.66
C VAL A 108 -6.54 7.19 -1.76
N GLU A 109 -7.44 7.58 -2.65
CA GLU A 109 -7.81 6.78 -3.82
C GLU A 109 -6.59 6.54 -4.73
N ASP A 110 -5.83 7.58 -5.07
CA ASP A 110 -4.62 7.46 -5.90
C ASP A 110 -3.60 6.51 -5.28
N CYS A 111 -3.31 6.66 -3.98
CA CYS A 111 -2.37 5.78 -3.28
C CYS A 111 -2.83 4.31 -3.27
N VAL A 112 -4.10 4.04 -2.97
CA VAL A 112 -4.64 2.68 -2.92
C VAL A 112 -4.61 2.02 -4.30
N ASN A 113 -5.01 2.75 -5.34
CA ASN A 113 -5.08 2.21 -6.69
C ASN A 113 -3.69 2.07 -7.33
N ALA A 114 -2.73 2.96 -7.02
CA ALA A 114 -1.34 2.82 -7.45
C ALA A 114 -0.65 1.58 -6.83
N VAL A 115 -0.92 1.31 -5.56
CA VAL A 115 -0.37 0.13 -4.86
C VAL A 115 -1.08 -1.15 -5.26
N GLY A 116 -2.35 -1.10 -5.62
CA GLY A 116 -3.20 -2.27 -5.88
C GLY A 116 -3.55 -3.03 -4.59
N VAL A 117 -4.59 -3.85 -4.66
CA VAL A 117 -5.18 -4.50 -3.48
C VAL A 117 -5.35 -5.99 -3.73
N ASP A 118 -4.81 -6.83 -2.85
CA ASP A 118 -5.14 -8.26 -2.84
C ASP A 118 -6.56 -8.45 -2.31
N ILE A 119 -7.45 -8.92 -3.19
CA ILE A 119 -8.88 -9.08 -2.88
C ILE A 119 -9.14 -10.13 -1.81
N ASN A 120 -8.23 -11.08 -1.61
CA ASN A 120 -8.41 -12.19 -0.66
C ASN A 120 -8.05 -11.81 0.78
N THR A 121 -7.19 -10.80 0.96
CA THR A 121 -6.71 -10.39 2.28
C THR A 121 -7.17 -8.99 2.70
N ALA A 122 -7.52 -8.11 1.75
CA ALA A 122 -7.88 -6.74 2.04
C ALA A 122 -9.11 -6.59 2.96
N SER A 123 -9.08 -5.57 3.81
CA SER A 123 -10.20 -5.19 4.67
C SER A 123 -11.29 -4.46 3.87
N PRO A 124 -12.54 -4.39 4.37
CA PRO A 124 -13.58 -3.55 3.77
C PRO A 124 -13.14 -2.08 3.65
N SER A 125 -12.38 -1.57 4.64
CA SER A 125 -11.90 -0.19 4.68
C SER A 125 -10.88 0.13 3.59
N LEU A 126 -10.09 -0.86 3.16
CA LEU A 126 -9.17 -0.72 2.03
C LEU A 126 -9.92 -0.89 0.70
N LEU A 127 -10.77 -1.91 0.59
CA LEU A 127 -11.54 -2.19 -0.62
C LEU A 127 -12.45 -1.03 -1.04
N GLN A 128 -13.05 -0.31 -0.08
CA GLN A 128 -13.90 0.85 -0.41
C GLN A 128 -13.13 2.03 -1.04
N ARG A 129 -11.80 2.02 -0.99
CA ARG A 129 -10.92 3.04 -1.61
C ARG A 129 -10.44 2.64 -3.01
N VAL A 130 -10.78 1.42 -3.46
CA VAL A 130 -10.48 0.97 -4.82
C VAL A 130 -11.46 1.62 -5.79
N ALA A 131 -10.95 2.10 -6.92
CA ALA A 131 -11.73 2.75 -7.95
C ALA A 131 -12.91 1.86 -8.38
N GLY A 132 -14.11 2.42 -8.43
CA GLY A 132 -15.34 1.69 -8.78
C GLY A 132 -15.96 0.85 -7.65
N LEU A 133 -15.34 0.78 -6.47
CA LEU A 133 -15.94 0.20 -5.27
C LEU A 133 -16.47 1.30 -4.32
N ASN A 134 -17.39 0.92 -3.45
CA ASN A 134 -17.87 1.72 -2.32
C ASN A 134 -18.01 0.84 -1.08
N GLY A 135 -18.40 1.43 0.06
CA GLY A 135 -18.55 0.68 1.31
C GLY A 135 -19.52 -0.51 1.24
N THR A 136 -20.54 -0.47 0.37
CA THR A 136 -21.46 -1.60 0.19
C THR A 136 -20.81 -2.73 -0.59
N THR A 137 -20.22 -2.43 -1.74
CA THR A 137 -19.56 -3.47 -2.56
C THR A 137 -18.33 -4.03 -1.87
N ALA A 138 -17.58 -3.21 -1.12
CA ALA A 138 -16.44 -3.65 -0.31
C ALA A 138 -16.84 -4.71 0.73
N LYS A 139 -17.95 -4.48 1.46
CA LYS A 139 -18.50 -5.48 2.39
C LYS A 139 -18.94 -6.74 1.65
N ASN A 140 -19.63 -6.59 0.52
CA ASN A 140 -20.09 -7.74 -0.27
C ASN A 140 -18.92 -8.58 -0.82
N VAL A 141 -17.78 -7.98 -1.17
CA VAL A 141 -16.56 -8.71 -1.56
C VAL A 141 -16.09 -9.60 -0.42
N VAL A 142 -16.03 -9.06 0.81
CA VAL A 142 -15.60 -9.82 1.99
C VAL A 142 -16.60 -10.92 2.33
N SER A 143 -17.90 -10.63 2.37
CA SER A 143 -18.93 -11.66 2.60
C SER A 143 -18.89 -12.75 1.53
N TYR A 144 -18.68 -12.39 0.26
CA TYR A 144 -18.56 -13.36 -0.81
C TYR A 144 -17.40 -14.35 -0.57
N ARG A 145 -16.20 -13.86 -0.20
CA ARG A 145 -15.05 -14.76 0.06
C ARG A 145 -15.18 -15.56 1.36
N GLU A 146 -15.92 -15.06 2.35
CA GLU A 146 -16.22 -15.80 3.58
C GLU A 146 -17.19 -16.96 3.30
N GLU A 147 -18.19 -16.74 2.46
CA GLU A 147 -19.20 -17.74 2.11
C GLU A 147 -18.73 -18.75 1.05
N ASN A 148 -17.93 -18.30 0.07
CA ASN A 148 -17.57 -19.10 -1.12
C ASN A 148 -16.10 -19.53 -1.13
N GLY A 149 -15.30 -19.11 -0.15
CA GLY A 149 -13.85 -19.26 -0.13
C GLY A 149 -13.13 -18.18 -0.95
N ALA A 150 -11.80 -18.26 -0.96
CA ALA A 150 -10.95 -17.30 -1.66
C ALA A 150 -11.24 -17.22 -3.17
N PHE A 151 -11.14 -16.01 -3.72
CA PHE A 151 -11.17 -15.80 -5.16
C PHE A 151 -9.97 -16.51 -5.80
N THR A 152 -10.22 -17.28 -6.85
CA THR A 152 -9.19 -17.98 -7.64
C THR A 152 -9.07 -17.44 -9.06
N SER A 153 -9.82 -16.39 -9.40
CA SER A 153 -9.63 -15.59 -10.62
C SER A 153 -10.37 -14.26 -10.53
N ARG A 154 -9.93 -13.24 -11.29
CA ARG A 154 -10.67 -11.97 -11.39
C ARG A 154 -12.07 -12.13 -11.97
N ALA A 155 -12.30 -13.15 -12.80
CA ALA A 155 -13.61 -13.42 -13.37
C ALA A 155 -14.69 -13.70 -12.30
N GLN A 156 -14.30 -14.28 -11.15
CA GLN A 156 -15.21 -14.55 -10.04
C GLN A 156 -15.69 -13.27 -9.35
N ILE A 157 -14.95 -12.17 -9.45
CA ILE A 157 -15.35 -10.87 -8.86
C ILE A 157 -16.70 -10.41 -9.44
N LYS A 158 -17.02 -10.77 -10.68
CA LYS A 158 -18.34 -10.49 -11.31
C LYS A 158 -19.52 -11.16 -10.58
N LYS A 159 -19.27 -12.15 -9.72
CA LYS A 159 -20.29 -12.83 -8.91
C LYS A 159 -20.60 -12.10 -7.61
N VAL A 160 -19.84 -11.06 -7.26
CA VAL A 160 -20.07 -10.28 -6.04
C VAL A 160 -21.41 -9.54 -6.14
N PRO A 161 -22.30 -9.68 -5.15
CA PRO A 161 -23.59 -9.00 -5.15
C PRO A 161 -23.46 -7.48 -5.31
N LYS A 162 -24.33 -6.89 -6.12
CA LYS A 162 -24.38 -5.44 -6.40
C LYS A 162 -23.12 -4.87 -7.10
N LEU A 163 -22.18 -5.70 -7.53
CA LEU A 163 -21.08 -5.28 -8.38
C LEU A 163 -21.49 -5.38 -9.85
N GLY A 164 -21.90 -4.25 -10.43
CA GLY A 164 -22.28 -4.19 -11.85
C GLY A 164 -21.08 -4.31 -12.81
N PRO A 165 -21.34 -4.56 -14.11
CA PRO A 165 -20.29 -4.72 -15.12
C PRO A 165 -19.39 -3.47 -15.25
N LYS A 166 -19.95 -2.27 -15.13
CA LYS A 166 -19.18 -1.01 -15.13
C LYS A 166 -18.29 -0.89 -13.90
N ALA A 167 -18.80 -1.24 -12.72
CA ALA A 167 -18.00 -1.23 -11.50
C ALA A 167 -16.85 -2.24 -11.58
N PHE A 168 -17.10 -3.43 -12.12
CA PHE A 168 -16.06 -4.42 -12.40
C PHE A 168 -14.99 -3.87 -13.36
N GLN A 169 -15.38 -3.22 -14.46
CA GLN A 169 -14.43 -2.61 -15.38
C GLN A 169 -13.56 -1.53 -14.71
N GLN A 170 -14.10 -0.78 -13.75
CA GLN A 170 -13.32 0.24 -13.05
C GLN A 170 -12.36 -0.38 -12.01
N CYS A 171 -12.76 -1.45 -11.32
CA CYS A 171 -11.97 -1.99 -10.21
C CYS A 171 -11.01 -3.12 -10.62
N ALA A 172 -11.26 -3.84 -11.72
CA ALA A 172 -10.58 -5.11 -11.99
C ALA A 172 -9.07 -4.98 -12.18
N GLY A 173 -8.56 -3.86 -12.69
CA GLY A 173 -7.11 -3.62 -12.83
C GLY A 173 -6.39 -3.43 -11.50
N PHE A 174 -7.10 -2.96 -10.47
CA PHE A 174 -6.55 -2.64 -9.16
C PHE A 174 -6.68 -3.79 -8.15
N LEU A 175 -7.59 -4.74 -8.40
CA LEU A 175 -7.79 -5.92 -7.56
C LEU A 175 -6.89 -7.06 -8.05
N ARG A 176 -5.96 -7.53 -7.22
CA ARG A 176 -5.09 -8.68 -7.52
C ARG A 176 -5.65 -9.97 -6.92
N VAL A 177 -5.37 -11.08 -7.59
CA VAL A 177 -5.66 -12.44 -7.11
C VAL A 177 -4.38 -13.28 -7.21
N PRO A 178 -3.46 -13.19 -6.22
CA PRO A 178 -2.19 -13.91 -6.25
C PRO A 178 -2.33 -15.43 -6.40
N GLU A 179 -3.43 -16.00 -5.89
CA GLU A 179 -3.74 -17.44 -5.95
C GLU A 179 -4.28 -17.88 -7.32
N SER A 180 -4.48 -16.96 -8.26
CA SER A 180 -5.02 -17.30 -9.58
C SER A 180 -4.07 -18.19 -10.37
N ARG A 181 -4.65 -19.08 -11.17
CA ARG A 181 -3.88 -19.87 -12.16
C ARG A 181 -3.30 -18.99 -13.27
N SER A 182 -3.96 -17.88 -13.56
CA SER A 182 -3.47 -16.89 -14.54
C SER A 182 -2.59 -15.88 -13.82
N VAL A 183 -1.29 -15.84 -14.16
CA VAL A 183 -0.36 -14.85 -13.61
C VAL A 183 -0.80 -13.40 -13.87
N LEU A 184 -1.58 -13.16 -14.94
CA LEU A 184 -2.13 -11.84 -15.26
C LEU A 184 -3.05 -11.29 -14.16
N ASP A 185 -3.74 -12.15 -13.40
CA ASP A 185 -4.58 -11.70 -12.29
C ASP A 185 -3.75 -11.18 -11.10
N ASN A 186 -2.44 -11.44 -11.08
CA ASN A 186 -1.50 -10.85 -10.14
C ASN A 186 -0.74 -9.64 -10.72
N THR A 187 -1.14 -9.13 -11.89
CA THR A 187 -0.55 -7.92 -12.51
C THR A 187 -1.56 -6.76 -12.51
N ALA A 188 -1.12 -5.54 -12.81
CA ALA A 188 -2.01 -4.42 -13.10
C ALA A 188 -2.59 -4.46 -14.53
N VAL A 189 -2.24 -5.46 -15.35
CA VAL A 189 -2.85 -5.61 -16.68
C VAL A 189 -4.36 -5.82 -16.49
N HIS A 190 -5.15 -4.94 -17.10
CA HIS A 190 -6.60 -5.03 -17.02
C HIS A 190 -7.13 -6.24 -17.80
N PRO A 191 -8.20 -6.93 -17.34
CA PRO A 191 -8.79 -8.07 -18.06
C PRO A 191 -9.18 -7.79 -19.52
N GLU A 192 -9.46 -6.54 -19.89
CA GLU A 192 -9.73 -6.16 -21.28
C GLU A 192 -8.50 -6.27 -22.19
N SER A 193 -7.29 -6.27 -21.62
CA SER A 193 -6.01 -6.36 -22.33
C SER A 193 -5.34 -7.73 -22.20
N TYR A 194 -6.05 -8.76 -21.69
CA TYR A 194 -5.47 -10.10 -21.52
C TYR A 194 -5.08 -10.76 -22.85
N GLU A 195 -5.90 -10.58 -23.88
CA GLU A 195 -5.56 -11.11 -25.21
C GLU A 195 -4.36 -10.37 -25.82
N ALA A 196 -4.26 -9.06 -25.61
CA ALA A 196 -3.09 -8.28 -26.02
C ALA A 196 -1.80 -8.72 -25.29
N ALA A 197 -1.88 -8.98 -23.97
CA ALA A 197 -0.74 -9.49 -23.20
C ALA A 197 -0.30 -10.88 -23.68
N LYS A 198 -1.23 -11.78 -23.97
CA LYS A 198 -0.91 -13.11 -24.55
C LYS A 198 -0.29 -12.99 -25.93
N ALA A 199 -0.81 -12.10 -26.78
CA ALA A 199 -0.27 -11.84 -28.11
C ALA A 199 1.15 -11.26 -28.05
N LEU A 200 1.42 -10.34 -27.11
CA LEU A 200 2.75 -9.79 -26.87
C LEU A 200 3.76 -10.88 -26.49
N LEU A 201 3.37 -11.78 -25.59
CA LEU A 201 4.19 -12.93 -25.21
C LEU A 201 4.48 -13.81 -26.43
N ALA A 202 3.46 -14.14 -27.23
CA ALA A 202 3.63 -14.94 -28.44
C ALA A 202 4.58 -14.28 -29.46
N LEU A 203 4.49 -12.96 -29.68
CA LEU A 203 5.40 -12.21 -30.55
C LEU A 203 6.87 -12.28 -30.10
N SER A 204 7.09 -12.28 -28.80
CA SER A 204 8.43 -12.41 -28.22
C SER A 204 8.93 -13.85 -28.09
N GLY A 205 8.07 -14.85 -28.32
CA GLY A 205 8.37 -16.27 -28.12
C GLY A 205 8.32 -16.72 -26.65
N HIS A 206 7.58 -15.99 -25.81
CA HIS A 206 7.36 -16.29 -24.40
C HIS A 206 5.95 -16.83 -24.15
N THR A 207 5.75 -17.36 -22.95
CA THR A 207 4.48 -17.91 -22.46
C THR A 207 4.12 -17.30 -21.10
N LEU A 208 2.89 -17.53 -20.64
CA LEU A 208 2.49 -17.14 -19.27
C LEU A 208 3.29 -17.88 -18.18
N ALA A 209 3.86 -19.05 -18.49
CA ALA A 209 4.72 -19.76 -17.56
C ALA A 209 6.05 -19.01 -17.36
N ASP A 210 6.63 -18.47 -18.44
CA ASP A 210 7.84 -17.65 -18.37
C ASP A 210 7.63 -16.42 -17.48
N VAL A 211 6.43 -15.83 -17.52
CA VAL A 211 6.05 -14.67 -16.68
C VAL A 211 6.07 -15.04 -15.21
N LYS A 212 5.50 -16.19 -14.87
CA LYS A 212 5.51 -16.70 -13.49
C LYS A 212 6.92 -17.06 -13.01
N GLU A 213 7.79 -17.50 -13.92
CA GLU A 213 9.17 -17.88 -13.62
C GLU A 213 10.17 -16.71 -13.70
N GLY A 214 9.73 -15.51 -14.09
CA GLY A 214 10.58 -14.32 -14.22
C GLY A 214 11.55 -14.38 -15.41
N LYS A 215 11.26 -15.18 -16.44
CA LYS A 215 12.12 -15.42 -17.61
C LYS A 215 11.79 -14.53 -18.81
N LEU A 216 11.66 -13.22 -18.59
CA LEU A 216 11.32 -12.23 -19.64
C LEU A 216 12.33 -11.07 -19.75
N SER A 217 13.54 -11.22 -19.22
CA SER A 217 14.52 -10.12 -19.22
C SER A 217 14.87 -9.62 -20.63
N ASP A 218 14.71 -10.45 -21.66
CA ASP A 218 14.95 -10.11 -23.07
C ASP A 218 13.70 -9.55 -23.79
N LEU A 219 12.51 -9.57 -23.18
CA LEU A 219 11.26 -9.06 -23.77
C LEU A 219 11.42 -7.62 -24.31
N PRO A 220 11.94 -6.63 -23.54
CA PRO A 220 12.09 -5.27 -24.05
C PRO A 220 13.00 -5.16 -25.28
N ALA A 221 14.09 -5.94 -25.30
CA ALA A 221 15.03 -5.94 -26.41
C ALA A 221 14.42 -6.55 -27.67
N ARG A 222 13.63 -7.63 -27.53
CA ARG A 222 12.90 -8.26 -28.64
C ARG A 222 11.87 -7.31 -29.24
N ILE A 223 11.05 -6.67 -28.40
CA ILE A 223 10.03 -5.74 -28.87
C ILE A 223 10.65 -4.50 -29.52
N LYS A 224 11.74 -3.97 -28.97
CA LYS A 224 12.48 -2.87 -29.58
C LYS A 224 13.04 -3.25 -30.96
N THR A 225 13.52 -4.49 -31.12
CA THR A 225 14.03 -4.99 -32.41
C THR A 225 12.90 -5.21 -33.43
N TYR A 226 11.74 -5.67 -32.98
CA TYR A 226 10.54 -5.82 -33.80
C TYR A 226 9.95 -4.46 -34.24
N GLY A 227 10.06 -3.46 -33.37
CA GLY A 227 9.49 -2.12 -33.49
C GLY A 227 8.25 -1.99 -32.59
N GLU A 228 8.28 -1.05 -31.65
CA GLU A 228 7.21 -0.90 -30.64
C GLU A 228 5.87 -0.52 -31.29
N GLU A 229 5.86 0.35 -32.30
CA GLU A 229 4.65 0.75 -33.01
C GLU A 229 4.02 -0.41 -33.78
N LYS A 230 4.85 -1.29 -34.36
CA LYS A 230 4.39 -2.50 -35.06
C LYS A 230 3.81 -3.50 -34.07
N ALA A 231 4.52 -3.74 -32.96
CA ALA A 231 4.04 -4.63 -31.91
C ALA A 231 2.69 -4.13 -31.33
N ALA A 232 2.58 -2.83 -31.04
CA ALA A 232 1.35 -2.23 -30.50
C ALA A 232 0.16 -2.42 -31.46
N ALA A 233 0.37 -2.14 -32.76
CA ALA A 233 -0.66 -2.34 -33.78
C ALA A 233 -1.08 -3.80 -33.91
N GLU A 234 -0.14 -4.74 -33.87
CA GLU A 234 -0.41 -6.17 -34.02
C GLU A 234 -1.16 -6.77 -32.83
N ILE A 235 -0.85 -6.35 -31.60
CA ILE A 235 -1.59 -6.79 -30.42
C ILE A 235 -2.87 -5.96 -30.16
N GLY A 236 -3.15 -4.96 -30.99
CA GLY A 236 -4.39 -4.17 -30.96
C GLY A 236 -4.47 -3.13 -29.84
N VAL A 237 -3.34 -2.56 -29.40
CA VAL A 237 -3.29 -1.55 -28.32
C VAL A 237 -2.48 -0.32 -28.72
N GLY A 238 -2.62 0.77 -27.96
CA GLY A 238 -1.77 1.95 -28.11
C GLY A 238 -0.37 1.73 -27.54
N LEU A 239 0.60 2.56 -27.99
CA LEU A 239 1.98 2.50 -27.51
C LEU A 239 2.13 2.62 -25.98
N PRO A 240 1.38 3.50 -25.27
CA PRO A 240 1.44 3.54 -23.80
C PRO A 240 1.01 2.21 -23.18
N THR A 241 -0.12 1.65 -23.62
CA THR A 241 -0.64 0.37 -23.13
C THR A 241 0.32 -0.80 -23.41
N LEU A 242 0.99 -0.83 -24.57
CA LEU A 242 2.04 -1.81 -24.85
C LEU A 242 3.15 -1.75 -23.79
N ARG A 243 3.63 -0.54 -23.48
CA ARG A 243 4.72 -0.32 -22.51
C ARG A 243 4.28 -0.69 -21.08
N ASP A 244 3.04 -0.36 -20.71
CA ASP A 244 2.48 -0.71 -19.41
C ASP A 244 2.34 -2.23 -19.26
N ILE A 245 1.76 -2.90 -20.25
CA ILE A 245 1.66 -4.38 -20.28
C ILE A 245 3.05 -4.99 -20.17
N MET A 246 4.03 -4.51 -20.93
CA MET A 246 5.40 -5.01 -20.89
C MET A 246 6.03 -4.84 -19.51
N SER A 247 5.88 -3.67 -18.87
CA SER A 247 6.37 -3.41 -17.51
C SER A 247 5.74 -4.35 -16.48
N GLU A 248 4.44 -4.57 -16.57
CA GLU A 248 3.69 -5.45 -15.66
C GLU A 248 4.05 -6.92 -15.84
N LEU A 249 4.31 -7.38 -17.07
CA LEU A 249 4.76 -8.75 -17.34
C LEU A 249 6.18 -9.02 -16.84
N LEU A 250 7.04 -8.00 -16.78
CA LEU A 250 8.40 -8.13 -16.26
C LEU A 250 8.44 -8.28 -14.73
N LYS A 251 7.49 -7.65 -14.03
CA LYS A 251 7.41 -7.66 -12.57
C LYS A 251 5.96 -7.88 -12.11
N PRO A 252 5.40 -9.09 -12.26
CA PRO A 252 4.05 -9.37 -11.78
C PRO A 252 3.93 -9.13 -10.28
N GLY A 253 2.87 -8.44 -9.87
CA GLY A 253 2.58 -8.15 -8.46
C GLY A 253 3.53 -7.12 -7.85
N ARG A 254 4.22 -6.31 -8.68
CA ARG A 254 5.09 -5.23 -8.21
C ARG A 254 4.33 -4.32 -7.25
N ASP A 255 4.88 -4.16 -6.05
CA ASP A 255 4.50 -3.08 -5.16
C ASP A 255 5.32 -1.83 -5.53
N VAL A 256 4.65 -0.75 -5.89
CA VAL A 256 5.31 0.53 -6.21
C VAL A 256 6.06 1.11 -5.01
N ARG A 257 5.73 0.66 -3.79
CA ARG A 257 6.38 1.08 -2.55
C ARG A 257 7.74 0.43 -2.34
N ASP A 258 8.05 -0.68 -3.02
CA ASP A 258 9.34 -1.37 -2.87
C ASP A 258 10.53 -0.51 -3.36
N GLU A 259 10.24 0.49 -4.19
CA GLU A 259 11.23 1.45 -4.70
C GLU A 259 11.40 2.67 -3.77
N LEU A 260 10.58 2.78 -2.73
CA LEU A 260 10.68 3.84 -1.73
C LEU A 260 11.79 3.54 -0.71
N PRO A 261 12.34 4.58 -0.03
CA PRO A 261 13.28 4.37 1.05
C PRO A 261 12.72 3.43 2.12
N LYS A 262 13.54 2.45 2.53
CA LYS A 262 13.15 1.50 3.58
C LYS A 262 12.93 2.22 4.92
N PRO A 263 12.03 1.70 5.78
CA PRO A 263 11.84 2.22 7.11
C PRO A 263 13.15 2.25 7.91
N ILE A 264 13.36 3.32 8.68
CA ILE A 264 14.54 3.49 9.53
C ILE A 264 14.32 2.69 10.82
N LEU A 265 14.87 1.48 10.86
CA LEU A 265 14.88 0.65 12.07
C LEU A 265 16.10 1.02 12.92
N ARG A 266 15.87 1.26 14.21
CA ARG A 266 16.89 1.69 15.15
C ARG A 266 17.08 0.69 16.28
N THR A 267 18.27 0.69 16.85
CA THR A 267 18.62 -0.12 18.04
C THR A 267 19.23 0.72 19.16
N ASP A 268 19.44 2.01 18.92
CA ASP A 268 20.06 2.95 19.86
C ASP A 268 19.35 4.32 19.81
N VAL A 269 19.61 5.20 20.78
CA VAL A 269 19.08 6.58 20.84
C VAL A 269 20.19 7.55 20.45
N LEU A 270 19.85 8.55 19.62
CA LEU A 270 20.75 9.66 19.33
C LEU A 270 20.53 10.77 20.35
N GLU A 271 21.51 11.09 21.19
CA GLU A 271 21.40 12.27 22.06
C GLU A 271 21.99 13.51 21.40
N MET A 272 21.52 14.70 21.80
CA MET A 272 22.02 15.97 21.26
C MET A 272 23.53 16.13 21.48
N LYS A 273 24.07 15.54 22.56
CA LYS A 273 25.51 15.55 22.88
C LYS A 273 26.35 14.70 21.91
N ASP A 274 25.73 13.75 21.21
CA ASP A 274 26.41 12.86 20.28
C ASP A 274 26.57 13.52 18.89
N LEU A 275 25.84 14.61 18.64
CA LEU A 275 25.89 15.35 17.39
C LEU A 275 27.15 16.20 17.26
N LYS A 276 27.77 16.12 16.08
CA LYS A 276 28.94 16.89 15.69
C LYS A 276 28.73 17.53 14.32
N PRO A 277 29.19 18.78 14.10
CA PRO A 277 29.16 19.40 12.78
C PRO A 277 29.82 18.50 11.72
N GLY A 278 29.14 18.31 10.59
CA GLY A 278 29.60 17.45 9.49
C GLY A 278 29.10 16.00 9.54
N MET A 279 28.34 15.59 10.56
CA MET A 279 27.68 14.29 10.56
C MET A 279 26.64 14.18 9.45
N VAL A 280 26.63 13.03 8.77
CA VAL A 280 25.58 12.66 7.82
C VAL A 280 24.64 11.69 8.52
N LEU A 281 23.37 12.09 8.63
CA LEU A 281 22.34 11.35 9.36
C LEU A 281 21.12 11.12 8.46
N THR A 282 20.41 10.03 8.73
CA THR A 282 19.12 9.74 8.10
C THR A 282 18.02 10.18 9.05
N GLY A 283 17.09 11.00 8.57
CA GLY A 283 15.94 11.48 9.33
C GLY A 283 14.65 11.46 8.53
N THR A 284 13.53 11.61 9.23
CA THR A 284 12.19 11.63 8.66
C THR A 284 11.66 13.06 8.65
N VAL A 285 11.20 13.54 7.50
CA VAL A 285 10.53 14.84 7.41
C VAL A 285 9.22 14.80 8.19
N ARG A 286 9.08 15.67 9.18
CA ARG A 286 7.89 15.82 10.02
C ARG A 286 6.93 16.87 9.46
N ASN A 287 7.45 18.00 9.02
CA ASN A 287 6.67 19.11 8.49
C ASN A 287 7.41 19.77 7.32
N VAL A 288 6.64 20.16 6.30
CA VAL A 288 7.08 21.01 5.19
C VAL A 288 6.34 22.32 5.29
N ILE A 289 7.08 23.42 5.20
CA ILE A 289 6.57 24.78 5.33
C ILE A 289 7.29 25.69 4.34
N ASP A 290 6.74 26.88 4.11
CA ASP A 290 7.24 27.78 3.06
C ASP A 290 8.72 28.17 3.21
N PHE A 291 9.24 28.15 4.45
CA PHE A 291 10.63 28.52 4.74
C PHE A 291 11.56 27.33 5.03
N GLY A 292 11.08 26.08 4.94
CA GLY A 292 11.95 24.92 5.14
C GLY A 292 11.23 23.61 5.48
N VAL A 293 12.00 22.69 6.05
CA VAL A 293 11.52 21.38 6.48
C VAL A 293 12.02 21.07 7.88
N PHE A 294 11.15 20.48 8.70
CA PHE A 294 11.53 19.97 10.03
C PHE A 294 11.80 18.48 9.90
N VAL A 295 13.01 18.05 10.24
CA VAL A 295 13.46 16.66 10.12
C VAL A 295 13.73 16.11 11.50
N ASP A 296 13.16 14.94 11.77
CA ASP A 296 13.43 14.14 12.96
C ASP A 296 14.55 13.15 12.68
N ILE A 297 15.65 13.26 13.43
CA ILE A 297 16.85 12.40 13.33
C ILE A 297 16.94 11.42 14.52
N GLY A 298 15.90 11.34 15.35
CA GLY A 298 15.94 10.86 16.73
C GLY A 298 16.14 11.98 17.73
#